data_AF-A0A2V5ZX80-F1
#
_entry.id   AF-A0A2V5ZX80-F1
#
_cell.length_a   1.000
_cell.length_b   1.000
_cell.length_c   1.000
_cell.angle_alpha   90.00
_cell.angle_beta   90.00
_cell.angle_gamma   90.00
#
_symmetry.space_group_name_H-M   'P 1'
#
loop_
_entity.id
_entity.type
_entity.pdbx_description
1 polymer ?
#
loop_
_entity_poly.entity_id
_entity_poly.type
_entity_poly.pdbx_seq_one_letter_code
_entity_poly.pdbx_strand_id
1 'polypeptide(L)'
;MSANCEEKCKQCFTSTTNDRNETNHFADRCRIIVITFTANAELPVKKVLTLQAARKIAAAAEAEAKKRGATVVIVVVDDGGHLLLLERLDDTQVASVEVGIGKARTAAIFRRPSKVFEDQVRDGRVAALALPGATPLQGGIPIMFENKVIGAIGVSGNTPQEDEDIAKVGATSAASAIAN
;
A
#
# COMPACT_ATOMS: atom_id res chain seq x y z
N MET A 1 -26.00 7.83 -12.97
CA MET A 1 -27.47 7.93 -13.19
C MET A 1 -28.24 8.02 -11.85
N SER A 2 -27.73 8.77 -10.86
CA SER A 2 -28.33 8.87 -9.52
C SER A 2 -28.90 10.25 -9.18
N ALA A 3 -28.71 11.27 -10.03
CA ALA A 3 -29.20 12.63 -9.77
C ALA A 3 -30.69 12.86 -10.07
N ASN A 4 -31.40 11.88 -10.66
CA ASN A 4 -32.76 12.10 -11.20
C ASN A 4 -33.91 11.73 -10.25
N CYS A 5 -33.63 11.19 -9.06
CA CYS A 5 -34.68 10.70 -8.15
C CYS A 5 -35.13 11.78 -7.14
N GLU A 6 -34.20 12.64 -6.71
CA GLU A 6 -34.46 13.65 -5.69
C GLU A 6 -35.34 14.80 -6.20
N GLU A 7 -35.17 15.20 -7.48
CA GLU A 7 -36.00 16.22 -8.12
C GLU A 7 -37.44 15.76 -8.41
N LYS A 8 -37.63 14.48 -8.76
CA LYS A 8 -38.97 13.91 -8.97
C LYS A 8 -39.79 13.82 -7.68
N CYS A 9 -39.13 13.68 -6.53
CA CYS A 9 -39.81 13.62 -5.23
C CYS A 9 -40.36 14.99 -4.80
N LYS A 10 -39.64 16.09 -5.11
CA LYS A 10 -40.10 17.46 -4.82
C LYS A 10 -41.29 17.90 -5.68
N GLN A 11 -41.36 17.45 -6.94
CA GLN A 11 -42.47 17.81 -7.84
C GLN A 11 -43.80 17.14 -7.46
N CYS A 12 -43.79 16.00 -6.77
CA CYS A 12 -45.01 15.36 -6.28
C CYS A 12 -45.64 16.10 -5.08
N PHE A 13 -44.84 16.86 -4.32
CA PHE A 13 -45.28 17.52 -3.09
C PHE A 13 -45.92 18.89 -3.35
N THR A 14 -45.59 19.56 -4.45
CA THR A 14 -46.08 20.92 -4.75
C THR A 14 -47.35 20.97 -5.59
N SER A 15 -47.83 19.84 -6.14
CA SER A 15 -49.01 19.83 -7.03
C SER A 15 -50.35 19.57 -6.34
N THR A 16 -50.40 19.38 -5.01
CA THR A 16 -51.62 18.97 -4.30
C THR A 16 -52.19 20.01 -3.32
N THR A 17 -51.76 21.26 -3.36
CA THR A 17 -52.37 22.33 -2.53
C THR A 17 -53.09 23.37 -3.36
N ASN A 18 -54.14 22.97 -4.09
CA ASN A 18 -55.21 23.90 -4.44
C ASN A 18 -56.51 23.17 -4.79
N ASP A 19 -57.19 22.63 -3.79
CA ASP A 19 -58.67 22.64 -3.79
C ASP A 19 -59.21 22.43 -2.38
N ARG A 20 -59.90 23.46 -1.88
CA ARG A 20 -60.62 23.45 -0.60
C ARG A 20 -62.06 23.00 -0.86
N ASN A 21 -62.28 21.70 -0.95
CA ASN A 21 -63.55 21.05 -0.60
C ASN A 21 -63.48 19.57 -0.97
N GLU A 22 -63.14 18.73 0.00
CA GLU A 22 -63.72 17.39 0.19
C GLU A 22 -63.10 16.78 1.44
N THR A 23 -63.59 17.26 2.58
CA THR A 23 -63.44 16.60 3.87
C THR A 23 -64.21 15.27 3.84
N ASN A 24 -63.54 14.19 4.29
CA ASN A 24 -64.11 12.91 4.76
C ASN A 24 -64.02 11.67 3.83
N HIS A 25 -62.79 11.23 3.48
CA HIS A 25 -62.58 9.77 3.27
C HIS A 25 -61.12 9.27 3.35
N PHE A 26 -60.13 10.13 3.57
CA PHE A 26 -58.71 9.79 3.36
C PHE A 26 -57.92 9.46 4.63
N ALA A 27 -58.57 8.94 5.68
CA ALA A 27 -57.90 8.67 6.96
C ALA A 27 -57.32 7.25 7.14
N ASP A 28 -57.66 6.27 6.28
CA ASP A 28 -57.56 4.86 6.72
C ASP A 28 -56.52 3.94 6.08
N ARG A 29 -55.65 4.37 5.15
CA ARG A 29 -54.70 3.43 4.52
C ARG A 29 -53.27 3.90 4.21
N CYS A 30 -52.78 4.96 4.83
CA CYS A 30 -51.37 5.35 4.65
C CYS A 30 -50.46 4.62 5.66
N ARG A 31 -50.20 3.33 5.41
CA ARG A 31 -49.11 2.60 6.10
C ARG A 31 -47.78 3.13 5.58
N ILE A 32 -47.18 4.05 6.31
CA ILE A 32 -45.80 4.49 6.08
C ILE A 32 -44.89 3.30 6.43
N ILE A 33 -44.37 2.61 5.41
CA ILE A 33 -43.34 1.58 5.56
C ILE A 33 -42.01 2.31 5.76
N VAL A 34 -41.56 2.39 7.01
CA VAL A 34 -40.21 2.87 7.35
C VAL A 34 -39.22 1.75 6.99
N ILE A 35 -38.57 1.86 5.83
CA ILE A 35 -37.49 0.94 5.43
C ILE A 35 -36.21 1.42 6.13
N THR A 36 -35.83 0.75 7.21
CA THR A 36 -34.51 0.93 7.83
C THR A 36 -33.44 0.32 6.93
N PHE A 37 -32.65 1.14 6.24
CA PHE A 37 -31.45 0.71 5.54
C PHE A 37 -30.35 0.39 6.57
N THR A 38 -30.10 -0.90 6.81
CA THR A 38 -28.89 -1.33 7.51
C THR A 38 -27.74 -1.31 6.51
N ALA A 39 -26.86 -0.31 6.60
CA ALA A 39 -25.60 -0.33 5.86
C ALA A 39 -24.69 -1.40 6.46
N ASN A 40 -24.52 -2.53 5.75
CA ASN A 40 -23.54 -3.53 6.13
C ASN A 40 -22.13 -2.98 5.89
N ALA A 41 -21.28 -3.00 6.91
CA ALA A 41 -19.86 -2.70 6.77
C ALA A 41 -19.17 -3.87 6.06
N GLU A 42 -18.88 -3.72 4.77
CA GLU A 42 -18.22 -4.73 3.96
C GLU A 42 -16.69 -4.69 4.17
N LEU A 43 -16.07 -5.86 4.37
CA LEU A 43 -14.62 -5.95 4.63
C LEU A 43 -13.82 -5.82 3.33
N PRO A 44 -12.77 -4.98 3.29
CA PRO A 44 -11.98 -4.82 2.08
C PRO A 44 -11.12 -6.06 1.80
N VAL A 45 -11.15 -6.55 0.56
CA VAL A 45 -10.23 -7.59 0.09
C VAL A 45 -8.88 -6.97 -0.25
N LYS A 46 -7.81 -7.62 0.19
CA LYS A 46 -6.43 -7.17 -0.02
C LYS A 46 -5.59 -8.29 -0.63
N LYS A 47 -4.83 -7.96 -1.68
CA LYS A 47 -3.80 -8.82 -2.24
C LYS A 47 -2.53 -8.71 -1.40
N VAL A 48 -1.91 -9.84 -1.11
CA VAL A 48 -0.69 -9.94 -0.29
C VAL A 48 0.39 -10.68 -1.08
N LEU A 49 1.66 -10.40 -0.76
CA LEU A 49 2.78 -11.14 -1.33
C LEU A 49 2.78 -12.58 -0.83
N THR A 50 2.92 -13.54 -1.75
CA THR A 50 3.21 -14.93 -1.41
C THR A 50 4.72 -15.13 -1.25
N LEU A 51 5.13 -16.16 -0.52
CA LEU A 51 6.54 -16.55 -0.45
C LEU A 51 7.14 -16.83 -1.83
N GLN A 52 6.36 -17.40 -2.75
CA GLN A 52 6.80 -17.67 -4.11
C GLN A 52 7.09 -16.37 -4.89
N ALA A 53 6.23 -15.36 -4.74
CA ALA A 53 6.48 -14.04 -5.32
C ALA A 53 7.72 -13.38 -4.71
N ALA A 54 7.87 -13.46 -3.38
CA ALA A 54 9.05 -12.94 -2.67
C ALA A 54 10.36 -13.58 -3.17
N ARG A 55 10.40 -14.90 -3.38
CA ARG A 55 11.57 -15.61 -3.94
C ARG A 55 11.91 -15.16 -5.35
N LYS A 56 10.92 -14.95 -6.22
CA LYS A 56 11.16 -14.44 -7.58
C LYS A 56 11.74 -13.03 -7.56
N ILE A 57 11.20 -12.18 -6.68
CA ILE A 57 11.67 -10.80 -6.49
C ILE A 57 13.12 -10.78 -5.98
N ALA A 58 13.43 -11.59 -4.98
CA ALA A 58 14.78 -11.71 -4.44
C ALA A 58 15.77 -12.27 -5.47
N ALA A 59 15.38 -13.32 -6.23
CA ALA A 59 16.22 -13.88 -7.28
C ALA A 59 16.56 -12.86 -8.40
N ALA A 60 15.62 -11.98 -8.75
CA ALA A 60 15.89 -10.90 -9.71
C ALA A 60 16.90 -9.87 -9.16
N ALA A 61 16.77 -9.51 -7.87
CA ALA A 61 17.74 -8.64 -7.19
C ALA A 61 19.11 -9.32 -7.06
N GLU A 62 19.17 -10.60 -6.70
CA GLU A 62 20.40 -11.38 -6.63
C GLU A 62 21.12 -11.43 -7.98
N ALA A 63 20.38 -11.69 -9.06
CA ALA A 63 20.94 -11.71 -10.41
C ALA A 63 21.57 -10.36 -10.78
N GLU A 64 20.96 -9.24 -10.37
CA GLU A 64 21.52 -7.91 -10.60
C GLU A 64 22.76 -7.64 -9.73
N ALA A 65 22.72 -8.03 -8.44
CA ALA A 65 23.86 -7.92 -7.55
C ALA A 65 25.08 -8.68 -8.09
N LYS A 66 24.86 -9.91 -8.58
CA LYS A 66 25.91 -10.74 -9.20
C LYS A 66 26.51 -10.10 -10.45
N LYS A 67 25.69 -9.48 -11.32
CA LYS A 67 26.20 -8.76 -12.51
C LYS A 67 27.11 -7.59 -12.13
N ARG A 68 26.82 -6.93 -11.01
CA ARG A 68 27.60 -5.81 -10.48
C ARG A 68 28.80 -6.24 -9.63
N GLY A 69 28.94 -7.52 -9.33
CA GLY A 69 29.95 -8.03 -8.41
C GLY A 69 29.74 -7.54 -6.97
N ALA A 70 28.51 -7.17 -6.60
CA ALA A 70 28.18 -6.63 -5.29
C ALA A 70 27.79 -7.75 -4.31
N THR A 71 28.29 -7.69 -3.08
CA THR A 71 27.91 -8.57 -1.97
C THR A 71 26.89 -7.84 -1.10
N VAL A 72 25.63 -8.29 -1.14
CA VAL A 72 24.51 -7.60 -0.49
C VAL A 72 23.57 -8.55 0.25
N VAL A 73 22.83 -8.01 1.21
CA VAL A 73 21.67 -8.62 1.83
C VAL A 73 20.42 -8.13 1.12
N ILE A 74 19.61 -9.06 0.64
CA ILE A 74 18.32 -8.83 0.01
C ILE A 74 17.24 -9.22 1.01
N VAL A 75 16.33 -8.30 1.27
CA VAL A 75 15.25 -8.48 2.24
C VAL A 75 13.91 -8.17 1.58
N VAL A 76 12.94 -9.06 1.72
CA VAL A 76 11.56 -8.84 1.28
C VAL A 76 10.65 -8.88 2.50
N VAL A 77 9.80 -7.87 2.63
CA VAL A 77 8.83 -7.73 3.71
C VAL A 77 7.41 -7.66 3.17
N ASP A 78 6.44 -8.02 4.01
CA ASP A 78 5.03 -7.79 3.74
C ASP A 78 4.67 -6.30 3.87
N ASP A 79 3.41 -5.96 3.63
CA ASP A 79 2.94 -4.58 3.71
C ASP A 79 2.94 -4.00 5.14
N GLY A 80 2.96 -4.86 6.17
CA GLY A 80 3.11 -4.48 7.57
C GLY A 80 4.57 -4.24 7.97
N GLY A 81 5.52 -4.56 7.07
CA GLY A 81 6.95 -4.47 7.32
C GLY A 81 7.50 -5.66 8.10
N HIS A 82 6.81 -6.81 8.08
CA HIS A 82 7.28 -8.07 8.64
C HIS A 82 8.08 -8.86 7.61
N LEU A 83 9.11 -9.56 8.07
CA LEU A 83 10.03 -10.29 7.21
C LEU A 83 9.34 -11.49 6.54
N LEU A 84 9.42 -11.56 5.21
CA LEU A 84 8.99 -12.72 4.42
C LEU A 84 10.18 -13.56 3.94
N LEU A 85 11.25 -12.90 3.50
CA LEU A 85 12.44 -13.54 2.96
C LEU A 85 13.68 -12.69 3.25
N LEU A 86 14.77 -13.34 3.62
CA LEU A 86 16.09 -12.74 3.73
C LEU A 86 17.11 -13.64 3.04
N GLU A 87 17.89 -13.06 2.15
CA GLU A 87 19.00 -13.71 1.48
C GLU A 87 20.25 -12.85 1.68
N ARG A 88 21.28 -13.42 2.29
CA ARG A 88 22.58 -12.76 2.46
C ARG A 88 23.57 -13.43 1.54
N LEU A 89 24.12 -12.69 0.59
CA LEU A 89 25.17 -13.19 -0.28
C LEU A 89 26.46 -13.43 0.50
N ASP A 90 27.30 -14.31 -0.03
CA ASP A 90 28.60 -14.62 0.53
C ASP A 90 29.46 -13.35 0.63
N ASP A 91 30.33 -13.31 1.64
CA ASP A 91 31.22 -12.17 1.95
C ASP A 91 30.52 -10.81 2.21
N THR A 92 29.20 -10.80 2.42
CA THR A 92 28.46 -9.59 2.78
C THR A 92 28.60 -9.27 4.28
N GLN A 93 28.76 -7.99 4.60
CA GLN A 93 28.81 -7.48 5.97
C GLN A 93 27.61 -7.93 6.81
N VAL A 94 27.86 -8.48 8.01
CA VAL A 94 26.80 -9.01 8.91
C VAL A 94 25.85 -7.92 9.39
N ALA A 95 26.34 -6.70 9.62
CA ALA A 95 25.52 -5.56 10.02
C ALA A 95 24.45 -5.18 8.97
N SER A 96 24.65 -5.54 7.70
CA SER A 96 23.70 -5.28 6.62
C SER A 96 22.39 -6.05 6.75
N VAL A 97 22.33 -7.07 7.60
CA VAL A 97 21.10 -7.84 7.87
C VAL A 97 20.03 -6.94 8.48
N GLU A 98 20.33 -6.35 9.63
CA GLU A 98 19.38 -5.47 10.34
C GLU A 98 19.11 -4.19 9.54
N VAL A 99 20.13 -3.66 8.87
CA VAL A 99 19.98 -2.48 8.00
C VAL A 99 19.04 -2.77 6.82
N GLY A 100 19.21 -3.91 6.14
CA GLY A 100 18.34 -4.33 5.05
C GLY A 100 16.88 -4.50 5.49
N ILE A 101 16.66 -5.10 6.67
CA ILE A 101 15.34 -5.24 7.29
C ILE A 101 14.73 -3.86 7.56
N GLY A 102 15.50 -2.95 8.16
CA GLY A 102 15.06 -1.58 8.45
C GLY A 102 14.69 -0.81 7.19
N LYS A 103 15.53 -0.86 6.14
CA LYS A 103 15.27 -0.22 4.84
C LYS A 103 13.99 -0.74 4.18
N ALA A 104 13.82 -2.06 4.12
CA ALA A 104 12.62 -2.70 3.55
C ALA A 104 11.36 -2.32 4.34
N ARG A 105 11.41 -2.43 5.67
CA ARG A 105 10.32 -2.09 6.58
C ARG A 105 9.88 -0.63 6.44
N THR A 106 10.84 0.29 6.33
CA THR A 106 10.58 1.71 6.10
C THR A 106 9.78 1.91 4.82
N ALA A 107 10.20 1.25 3.74
CA ALA A 107 9.53 1.37 2.47
C ALA A 107 8.10 0.83 2.48
N ALA A 108 7.86 -0.28 3.19
CA ALA A 108 6.53 -0.86 3.35
C ALA A 108 5.59 0.02 4.19
N ILE A 109 6.00 0.37 5.41
CA ILE A 109 5.13 1.07 6.39
C ILE A 109 4.82 2.49 5.93
N PHE A 110 5.82 3.21 5.40
CA PHE A 110 5.63 4.59 4.96
C PHE A 110 5.20 4.73 3.50
N ARG A 111 5.09 3.61 2.79
CA ARG A 111 4.62 3.52 1.40
C ARG A 111 5.39 4.43 0.45
N ARG A 112 6.69 4.59 0.69
CA ARG A 112 7.59 5.46 -0.09
C ARG A 112 9.02 4.94 0.02
N PRO A 113 9.89 5.18 -0.98
CA PRO A 113 11.29 4.77 -0.91
C PRO A 113 11.98 5.29 0.35
N SER A 114 12.85 4.46 0.94
CA SER A 114 13.60 4.84 2.16
C SER A 114 14.52 6.05 1.93
N LYS A 115 14.95 6.25 0.67
CA LYS A 115 15.70 7.44 0.22
C LYS A 115 15.07 8.77 0.63
N VAL A 116 13.73 8.86 0.60
CA VAL A 116 13.00 10.09 0.97
C VAL A 116 13.28 10.49 2.41
N PHE A 117 13.51 9.52 3.30
CA PHE A 117 13.82 9.79 4.70
C PHE A 117 15.27 10.19 4.90
N GLU A 118 16.20 9.58 4.16
CA GLU A 118 17.60 10.01 4.15
C GLU A 118 17.72 11.46 3.65
N ASP A 119 17.02 11.78 2.56
CA ASP A 119 16.96 13.13 2.00
C ASP A 119 16.41 14.14 3.03
N GLN A 120 15.35 13.79 3.77
CA GLN A 120 14.83 14.64 4.85
C GLN A 120 15.87 14.90 5.94
N VAL A 121 16.62 13.88 6.37
CA VAL A 121 17.67 14.05 7.39
C VAL A 121 18.78 14.96 6.86
N ARG A 122 19.19 14.75 5.60
CA ARG A 122 20.20 15.57 4.92
C ARG A 122 19.77 17.03 4.79
N ASP A 123 18.49 17.28 4.53
CA ASP A 123 17.90 18.62 4.40
C ASP A 123 17.62 19.28 5.78
N GLY A 124 18.09 18.70 6.88
CA GLY A 124 18.02 19.27 8.22
C GLY A 124 16.78 18.86 9.03
N ARG A 125 15.89 18.03 8.48
CA ARG A 125 14.73 17.47 9.21
C ARG A 125 15.14 16.23 10.01
N VAL A 126 16.01 16.43 11.01
CA VAL A 126 16.48 15.38 11.94
C VAL A 126 15.36 14.63 12.66
N ALA A 127 14.17 15.21 12.79
CA ALA A 127 12.99 14.54 13.34
C ALA A 127 12.61 13.25 12.58
N ALA A 128 13.04 13.08 11.32
CA ALA A 128 12.84 11.84 10.57
C ALA A 128 13.52 10.61 11.22
N LEU A 129 14.60 10.81 12.00
CA LEU A 129 15.28 9.76 12.76
C LEU A 129 14.46 9.24 13.95
N ALA A 130 13.54 10.05 14.47
CA ALA A 130 12.70 9.70 15.60
C ALA A 130 11.42 8.95 15.19
N LEU A 131 11.20 8.73 13.88
CA LEU A 131 10.04 8.03 13.39
C LEU A 131 10.11 6.53 13.75
N PRO A 132 9.11 5.98 14.46
CA PRO A 132 9.13 4.58 14.85
C PRO A 132 9.20 3.64 13.66
N GLY A 133 10.21 2.76 13.64
CA GLY A 133 10.40 1.78 12.58
C GLY A 133 10.89 2.36 11.25
N ALA A 134 11.32 3.64 11.22
CA ALA A 134 11.98 4.23 10.08
C ALA A 134 13.50 4.06 10.17
N THR A 135 14.09 3.62 9.07
CA THR A 135 15.53 3.57 8.84
C THR A 135 15.81 4.49 7.67
N PRO A 136 16.27 5.74 7.93
CA PRO A 136 16.47 6.75 6.90
C PRO A 136 17.78 6.51 6.13
N LEU A 137 17.85 5.34 5.49
CA LEU A 137 18.97 4.92 4.64
C LEU A 137 18.40 4.46 3.30
N GLN A 138 18.99 4.92 2.20
CA GLN A 138 18.63 4.58 0.84
C GLN A 138 18.85 3.08 0.55
N GLY A 139 17.95 2.48 -0.25
CA GLY A 139 17.99 1.05 -0.63
C GLY A 139 16.70 0.27 -0.40
N GLY A 140 15.68 0.87 0.22
CA GLY A 140 14.34 0.30 0.39
C GLY A 140 13.36 0.82 -0.66
N ILE A 141 12.71 -0.09 -1.38
CA ILE A 141 11.74 0.20 -2.45
C ILE A 141 10.40 -0.51 -2.18
N PRO A 142 9.27 0.23 -2.17
CA PRO A 142 7.96 -0.37 -2.01
C PRO A 142 7.56 -1.16 -3.25
N ILE A 143 6.91 -2.31 -3.04
CA ILE A 143 6.34 -3.13 -4.09
C ILE A 143 4.87 -2.75 -4.25
N MET A 144 4.53 -2.22 -5.43
CA MET A 144 3.21 -1.71 -5.76
C MET A 144 2.43 -2.71 -6.61
N PHE A 145 1.15 -2.92 -6.28
CA PHE A 145 0.20 -3.65 -7.11
C PHE A 145 -1.16 -2.94 -7.03
N GLU A 146 -1.77 -2.66 -8.19
CA GLU A 146 -3.05 -1.93 -8.27
C GLU A 146 -3.08 -0.64 -7.43
N ASN A 147 -2.00 0.14 -7.48
CA ASN A 147 -1.82 1.39 -6.72
C ASN A 147 -1.82 1.22 -5.18
N LYS A 148 -1.66 -0.01 -4.68
CA LYS A 148 -1.50 -0.34 -3.26
C LYS A 148 -0.11 -0.93 -3.01
N VAL A 149 0.47 -0.60 -1.86
CA VAL A 149 1.68 -1.26 -1.37
C VAL A 149 1.28 -2.63 -0.84
N ILE A 150 1.86 -3.68 -1.41
CA ILE A 150 1.65 -5.07 -0.97
C ILE A 150 2.86 -5.65 -0.21
N GLY A 151 3.94 -4.88 -0.15
CA GLY A 151 5.17 -5.17 0.57
C GLY A 151 6.31 -4.27 0.13
N ALA A 152 7.53 -4.64 0.47
CA ALA A 152 8.72 -3.91 0.03
C ALA A 152 9.94 -4.83 -0.09
N ILE A 153 10.91 -4.37 -0.88
CA ILE A 153 12.25 -4.94 -0.96
C ILE A 153 13.25 -3.95 -0.39
N GLY A 154 14.22 -4.43 0.38
CA GLY A 154 15.36 -3.66 0.85
C GLY A 154 16.65 -4.38 0.51
N VAL A 155 17.64 -3.61 0.06
CA VAL A 155 18.98 -4.12 -0.20
C VAL A 155 19.99 -3.34 0.66
N SER A 156 20.95 -4.07 1.22
CA SER A 156 22.02 -3.47 2.02
C SER A 156 23.32 -4.24 1.87
N GLY A 157 24.41 -3.57 1.57
CA GLY A 157 25.74 -4.18 1.61
C GLY A 157 26.83 -3.40 0.91
N ASN A 158 26.46 -2.53 -0.03
CA ASN A 158 27.42 -1.74 -0.79
C ASN A 158 27.09 -0.25 -0.70
N THR A 159 27.25 0.52 -1.78
CA THR A 159 26.91 1.94 -1.79
C THR A 159 25.38 2.15 -1.77
N PRO A 160 24.88 3.27 -1.21
CA PRO A 160 23.43 3.52 -1.15
C PRO A 160 22.76 3.52 -2.53
N GLN A 161 23.44 4.03 -3.55
CA GLN A 161 22.96 4.04 -4.94
C GLN A 161 22.86 2.62 -5.52
N GLU A 162 23.89 1.79 -5.34
CA GLU A 162 23.87 0.41 -5.85
C GLU A 162 22.81 -0.44 -5.15
N ASP A 163 22.68 -0.30 -3.83
CA ASP A 163 21.62 -0.94 -3.05
C ASP A 163 20.24 -0.58 -3.63
N GLU A 164 19.99 0.72 -3.89
CA GLU A 164 18.72 1.17 -4.48
C GLU A 164 18.49 0.63 -5.90
N ASP A 165 19.51 0.62 -6.74
CA ASP A 165 19.39 0.10 -8.10
C ASP A 165 19.05 -1.39 -8.13
N ILE A 166 19.72 -2.19 -7.29
CA ILE A 166 19.44 -3.62 -7.15
C ILE A 166 18.01 -3.83 -6.63
N ALA A 167 17.60 -3.06 -5.61
CA ALA A 167 16.25 -3.12 -5.05
C ALA A 167 15.18 -2.74 -6.10
N LYS A 168 15.43 -1.75 -6.96
CA LYS A 168 14.53 -1.35 -8.06
C LYS A 168 14.33 -2.46 -9.08
N VAL A 169 15.40 -3.18 -9.43
CA VAL A 169 15.29 -4.33 -10.35
C VAL A 169 14.41 -5.42 -9.74
N GLY A 170 14.62 -5.75 -8.46
CA GLY A 170 13.76 -6.67 -7.73
C GLY A 170 12.29 -6.21 -7.70
N ALA A 171 12.04 -4.95 -7.33
CA ALA A 171 10.69 -4.38 -7.28
C ALA A 171 9.99 -4.37 -8.66
N THR A 172 10.72 -4.09 -9.74
CA THR A 172 10.18 -4.11 -11.10
C THR A 172 9.78 -5.53 -11.52
N SER A 173 10.57 -6.54 -11.13
CA SER A 173 10.25 -7.95 -11.39
C SER A 173 8.97 -8.43 -10.68
N ALA A 174 8.49 -7.70 -9.66
CA ALA A 174 7.30 -8.05 -8.92
C ALA A 174 6.06 -8.13 -9.84
N ALA A 175 5.95 -7.26 -10.84
CA ALA A 175 4.84 -7.32 -11.81
C ALA A 175 4.76 -8.70 -12.49
N SER A 176 5.89 -9.24 -12.94
CA SER A 176 5.97 -10.58 -13.53
C SER A 176 5.83 -11.70 -12.51
N ALA A 177 6.18 -11.46 -11.24
CA ALA A 177 6.03 -12.44 -10.17
C ALA A 177 4.58 -12.60 -9.69
N ILE A 178 3.76 -11.54 -9.81
CA ILE A 178 2.38 -11.45 -9.29
C ILE A 178 1.33 -11.78 -10.38
N ALA A 179 1.69 -11.74 -11.66
CA ALA A 179 0.75 -11.87 -12.79
C ALA A 179 0.16 -13.27 -13.05
N ASN A 180 0.10 -14.17 -12.05
CA ASN A 180 -0.41 -15.54 -12.20
C ASN A 180 -1.64 -15.80 -11.34
#